data_AF-A0A822E0S1-F1
#
_entry.id   AF-A0A822E0S1-F1
#
_cell.length_a   1.000
_cell.length_b   1.000
_cell.length_c   1.000
_cell.angle_alpha   90.00
_cell.angle_beta   90.00
_cell.angle_gamma   90.00
#
_symmetry.space_group_name_H-M   'P 1'
#
loop_
_entity.id
_entity.type
_entity.pdbx_description
1 polymer ?
#
loop_
_entity_poly.entity_id
_entity_poly.type
_entity_poly.pdbx_seq_one_letter_code
_entity_poly.pdbx_strand_id
1 'polypeptide(L)'
;YHDHLLKHIDKWEQESIMKIQQTANEARQQIEILFSLQKALVSTELHNQAEELRKARIDDDFVETDLHKWINMLEKVQHNVNNFIHSTTVSEDSTELGVVLYFYFIK
;
A
#
# COMPACT_ATOMS: atom_id res chain seq x y z
N TYR A 1 -34.92 34.43 12.62
CA TYR A 1 -34.44 33.23 13.34
C TYR A 1 -34.30 32.01 12.41
N HIS A 2 -35.28 31.68 11.56
CA HIS A 2 -35.19 30.54 10.62
C HIS A 2 -34.05 30.67 9.59
N ASP A 3 -33.91 31.82 8.94
CA ASP A 3 -32.82 32.07 7.96
C ASP A 3 -31.40 31.91 8.53
N HIS A 4 -31.23 32.14 9.83
CA HIS A 4 -29.93 32.00 10.49
C HIS A 4 -29.58 30.53 10.75
N LEU A 5 -30.60 29.71 11.06
CA LEU A 5 -30.43 28.27 11.25
C LEU A 5 -30.13 27.56 9.93
N LEU A 6 -30.83 27.94 8.86
CA LEU A 6 -30.57 27.38 7.52
C LEU A 6 -29.13 27.68 7.06
N LYS A 7 -28.67 28.93 7.20
CA LYS A 7 -27.27 29.29 6.89
C LYS A 7 -26.23 28.52 7.70
N HIS A 8 -26.55 28.18 8.96
CA HIS A 8 -25.66 27.35 9.78
C HIS A 8 -25.61 25.91 9.30
N ILE A 9 -26.75 25.36 8.86
CA ILE A 9 -26.83 24.01 8.30
C ILE A 9 -26.05 23.95 6.99
N ASP A 10 -26.25 24.90 6.08
CA ASP A 10 -25.54 24.96 4.79
C ASP A 10 -24.01 25.05 4.99
N LYS A 11 -23.58 25.89 5.94
CA LYS A 11 -22.17 26.02 6.29
C LYS A 11 -21.61 24.72 6.87
N TRP A 12 -22.34 24.08 7.77
CA TRP A 12 -21.93 22.81 8.35
C TRP A 12 -21.84 21.70 7.30
N GLU A 13 -22.78 21.63 6.38
CA GLU A 13 -22.76 20.69 5.25
C GLU A 13 -21.53 20.91 4.38
N GLN A 14 -21.28 22.15 3.96
CA GLN A 14 -20.12 22.49 3.13
C GLN A 14 -18.80 22.13 3.82
N GLU A 15 -18.65 22.47 5.10
CA GLU A 15 -17.46 22.15 5.88
C GLU A 15 -17.28 20.63 6.04
N SER A 16 -18.38 19.89 6.21
CA SER A 16 -18.35 18.44 6.36
C SER A 16 -17.93 17.75 5.07
N ILE A 17 -18.49 18.17 3.93
CA ILE A 17 -18.09 17.67 2.60
C ILE A 17 -16.60 17.95 2.36
N MET A 18 -16.14 19.16 2.65
CA MET A 18 -14.75 19.54 2.45
C MET A 18 -13.80 18.69 3.29
N LYS A 19 -14.13 18.43 4.56
CA LYS A 19 -13.33 17.56 5.44
C LYS A 19 -13.28 16.13 4.92
N ILE A 20 -14.42 15.56 4.51
CA ILE A 20 -14.47 14.20 3.94
C ILE A 20 -13.58 14.10 2.69
N GLN A 21 -13.67 15.10 1.80
CA GLN A 21 -12.83 15.15 0.60
C GLN A 21 -11.35 15.29 0.93
N GLN A 22 -10.99 16.11 1.92
CA GLN A 22 -9.62 16.27 2.37
C GLN A 22 -9.07 14.94 2.92
N THR A 23 -9.80 14.30 3.84
CA THR A 23 -9.38 13.01 4.41
C THR A 23 -9.27 11.93 3.35
N ALA A 24 -10.19 11.89 2.37
CA ALA A 24 -10.10 10.95 1.25
C ALA A 24 -8.86 11.21 0.38
N ASN A 25 -8.49 12.47 0.14
CA ASN A 25 -7.28 12.81 -0.61
C ASN A 25 -6.01 12.46 0.16
N GLU A 26 -5.97 12.75 1.46
CA GLU A 26 -4.85 12.36 2.33
C GLU A 26 -4.66 10.84 2.35
N ALA A 27 -5.76 10.07 2.43
CA ALA A 27 -5.71 8.62 2.36
C ALA A 27 -5.16 8.11 1.02
N ARG A 28 -5.59 8.68 -0.11
CA ARG A 28 -5.06 8.35 -1.44
C ARG A 28 -3.56 8.62 -1.53
N GLN A 29 -3.11 9.78 -1.06
CA GLN A 29 -1.70 10.16 -1.05
C GLN A 29 -0.85 9.19 -0.21
N GLN A 30 -1.36 8.80 0.97
CA GLN A 30 -0.65 7.82 1.81
C GLN A 30 -0.51 6.46 1.10
N ILE A 31 -1.56 5.99 0.42
CA ILE A 31 -1.51 4.75 -0.37
C ILE A 31 -0.49 4.86 -1.50
N GLU A 32 -0.47 5.97 -2.24
CA GLU A 32 0.50 6.21 -3.32
C GLU A 32 1.94 6.18 -2.80
N ILE A 33 2.21 6.80 -1.66
CA ILE A 33 3.53 6.79 -1.01
C ILE A 33 3.91 5.36 -0.62
N LEU A 34 3.02 4.62 0.03
CA LEU A 34 3.27 3.23 0.43
C LEU A 34 3.55 2.35 -0.78
N PHE A 35 2.77 2.50 -1.86
CA PHE A 35 2.97 1.74 -3.10
C PHE A 35 4.32 2.07 -3.75
N SER A 36 4.69 3.35 -3.79
CA SER A 36 5.98 3.80 -4.33
C SER A 36 7.15 3.23 -3.54
N LEU A 37 7.08 3.28 -2.20
CA LEU A 37 8.09 2.72 -1.31
C LEU A 37 8.23 1.21 -1.49
N GLN A 38 7.11 0.49 -1.53
CA GLN A 38 7.11 -0.96 -1.73
C GLN A 38 7.69 -1.33 -3.10
N LYS A 39 7.32 -0.60 -4.16
CA LYS A 39 7.87 -0.81 -5.50
C LYS A 39 9.38 -0.60 -5.52
N ALA A 40 9.88 0.45 -4.86
CA ALA A 40 11.31 0.71 -4.77
C ALA A 40 12.03 -0.43 -4.04
N LEU A 41 11.50 -0.89 -2.91
CA LEU A 41 12.07 -1.99 -2.12
C LEU A 41 12.16 -3.29 -2.93
N VAL A 42 11.05 -3.70 -3.57
CA VAL A 42 11.01 -4.89 -4.43
C VAL A 42 11.98 -4.76 -5.60
N SER A 43 12.04 -3.58 -6.24
CA SER A 43 12.96 -3.34 -7.35
C SER A 43 14.43 -3.46 -6.92
N THR A 44 14.79 -2.91 -5.76
CA THR A 44 16.14 -3.02 -5.22
C THR A 44 16.49 -4.46 -4.87
N GLU A 45 15.58 -5.20 -4.25
CA GLU A 45 15.82 -6.58 -3.88
C GLU A 45 15.99 -7.49 -5.10
N LEU A 46 15.14 -7.34 -6.13
CA LEU A 46 15.29 -8.06 -7.40
C LEU A 46 16.57 -7.68 -8.13
N HIS A 47 16.95 -6.40 -8.13
CA HIS A 47 18.20 -5.95 -8.74
C HIS A 47 19.42 -6.60 -8.05
N ASN A 48 19.44 -6.60 -6.73
CA ASN A 48 20.52 -7.23 -5.96
C ASN A 48 20.60 -8.73 -6.24
N GLN A 49 19.46 -9.43 -6.29
CA GLN A 49 19.41 -10.85 -6.64
C GLN A 49 19.94 -11.11 -8.06
N ALA A 50 19.58 -10.26 -9.03
CA ALA A 50 20.06 -10.37 -10.41
C ALA A 50 21.59 -10.16 -10.49
N GLU A 51 22.15 -9.23 -9.72
CA GLU A 51 23.60 -9.03 -9.65
C GLU A 51 24.33 -10.19 -9.00
N GLU A 52 23.79 -10.78 -7.93
CA GLU A 52 24.38 -11.97 -7.31
C GLU A 52 24.37 -13.19 -8.25
N LEU A 53 23.26 -13.41 -8.97
CA LEU A 53 23.17 -14.40 -10.05
C LEU A 53 24.20 -14.14 -11.15
N ARG A 54 24.36 -12.88 -11.56
CA ARG A 54 25.32 -12.49 -12.60
C ARG A 54 26.76 -12.76 -12.16
N LYS A 55 27.12 -12.45 -10.92
CA LYS A 55 28.45 -12.73 -10.35
C LYS A 55 28.72 -14.24 -10.28
N ALA A 56 27.81 -15.01 -9.69
CA ALA A 56 27.98 -16.45 -9.57
C ALA A 56 28.12 -17.15 -10.94
N ARG A 57 27.44 -16.64 -11.98
CA ARG A 57 27.63 -17.10 -13.36
C ARG A 57 29.00 -16.75 -13.93
N ILE A 58 29.54 -15.57 -13.62
CA ILE A 58 30.86 -15.13 -14.10
C ILE A 58 31.98 -15.90 -13.42
N ASP A 59 31.82 -16.15 -12.11
CA ASP A 59 32.83 -16.79 -11.29
C ASP A 59 32.85 -18.33 -11.45
N ASP A 60 31.87 -18.89 -12.21
CA ASP A 60 31.64 -20.34 -12.41
C ASP A 60 31.55 -21.13 -11.09
N ASP A 61 31.15 -20.43 -10.02
CA ASP A 61 31.22 -20.89 -8.63
C ASP A 61 29.81 -21.13 -8.04
N PHE A 62 28.87 -21.58 -8.87
CA PHE A 62 27.53 -21.91 -8.38
C PHE A 62 27.40 -23.41 -8.11
N VAL A 63 26.92 -23.74 -6.92
CA VAL A 63 26.53 -25.11 -6.55
C VAL A 63 25.01 -25.21 -6.35
N GLU A 64 24.48 -26.42 -6.21
CA GLU A 64 23.05 -26.67 -6.02
C GLU A 64 22.45 -25.91 -4.82
N THR A 65 23.27 -25.64 -3.80
CA THR A 65 22.91 -24.81 -2.64
C THR A 65 22.59 -23.37 -3.03
N ASP A 66 23.29 -22.80 -4.01
CA ASP A 66 23.07 -21.42 -4.47
C ASP A 66 21.77 -21.30 -5.25
N LEU A 67 21.43 -22.32 -6.06
CA LEU A 67 20.15 -22.40 -6.74
C LEU A 67 18.99 -22.43 -5.74
N HIS A 68 19.08 -23.26 -4.70
CA HIS A 68 18.06 -23.29 -3.63
C HIS A 68 17.96 -21.95 -2.89
N LYS A 69 19.08 -21.28 -2.65
CA LYS A 69 19.11 -19.96 -2.03
C LYS A 69 18.36 -18.93 -2.89
N TRP A 70 18.61 -18.90 -4.20
CA TRP A 70 17.95 -17.96 -5.10
C TRP A 70 16.45 -18.26 -5.26
N ILE A 71 16.06 -19.54 -5.34
CA ILE A 71 14.64 -19.93 -5.36
C ILE A 71 13.93 -19.43 -4.10
N ASN A 72 14.49 -19.71 -2.92
CA ASN A 72 13.92 -19.24 -1.65
C ASN A 72 13.84 -17.70 -1.58
N MET A 73 14.82 -17.00 -2.14
CA MET A 73 14.83 -15.54 -2.19
C MET A 73 13.72 -14.99 -3.11
N LEU A 74 13.50 -15.60 -4.27
CA LEU A 74 12.43 -15.24 -5.19
C LEU A 74 11.04 -15.53 -4.61
N GLU A 75 10.87 -16.68 -3.94
CA GLU A 75 9.63 -17.03 -3.24
C GLU A 75 9.30 -16.03 -2.13
N LYS A 76 10.31 -15.56 -1.38
CA LYS A 76 10.12 -14.50 -0.38
C LYS A 76 9.67 -13.19 -1.01
N VAL A 77 10.29 -12.76 -2.10
CA VAL A 77 9.87 -11.54 -2.81
C VAL A 77 8.44 -11.67 -3.32
N GLN A 78 8.09 -12.82 -3.90
CA GLN A 78 6.73 -13.10 -4.35
C GLN A 78 5.72 -13.07 -3.19
N HIS A 79 6.05 -13.68 -2.06
CA HIS A 79 5.21 -13.67 -0.87
C HIS A 79 5.02 -12.25 -0.32
N ASN A 80 6.08 -11.46 -0.25
CA ASN A 80 6.03 -10.07 0.21
C ASN A 80 5.15 -9.19 -0.69
N VAL A 81 5.25 -9.36 -2.01
CA VAL A 81 4.39 -8.67 -2.98
C VAL A 81 2.93 -9.07 -2.79
N ASN A 82 2.65 -10.36 -2.68
CA ASN A 82 1.28 -10.86 -2.51
C ASN A 82 0.66 -10.39 -1.19
N ASN A 83 1.41 -10.43 -0.08
CA ASN A 83 0.92 -9.97 1.23
C ASN A 83 0.62 -8.47 1.23
N PHE A 84 1.44 -7.65 0.57
CA PHE A 84 1.20 -6.22 0.45
C PHE A 84 -0.11 -5.91 -0.30
N ILE A 85 -0.38 -6.64 -1.39
CA ILE A 85 -1.64 -6.52 -2.16
C ILE A 85 -2.86 -6.90 -1.29
N HIS A 86 -2.75 -7.94 -0.47
CA HIS A 86 -3.85 -8.37 0.40
C HIS A 86 -4.06 -7.44 1.60
N SER A 87 -3.01 -6.79 2.10
CA SER A 87 -3.09 -5.83 3.22
C SER A 87 -3.66 -4.47 2.84
N THR A 88 -3.80 -4.16 1.54
CA THR A 88 -4.21 -2.84 1.04
C THR A 88 -5.63 -2.82 0.45
N THR A 89 -6.44 -3.85 0.72
CA THR A 89 -7.84 -3.88 0.26
C THR A 89 -8.70 -2.87 1.00
N VAL A 90 -9.16 -1.84 0.29
CA VAL A 90 -10.22 -0.94 0.78
C VAL A 90 -11.55 -1.68 0.64
N SER A 91 -12.13 -2.12 1.76
CA SER A 91 -13.50 -2.64 1.78
C SER A 91 -14.47 -1.47 1.92
N GLU A 92 -15.48 -1.43 1.06
CA GLU A 92 -16.58 -0.48 1.19
C GLU A 92 -17.51 -0.99 2.31
N ASP A 93 -17.51 -0.30 3.45
CA ASP A 93 -18.45 -0.62 4.53
C ASP A 93 -19.81 -0.05 4.14
N SER A 94 -20.75 -0.95 3.81
CA SER A 94 -22.11 -0.60 3.41
C SER A 94 -22.99 -0.40 4.64
N THR A 95 -22.54 0.43 5.59
CA THR A 95 -23.39 0.93 6.66
C THR A 95 -24.14 2.15 6.15
N GLU A 96 -25.45 2.00 5.96
CA GLU A 96 -26.37 3.11 5.90
C GLU A 96 -26.11 4.02 7.11
N LEU A 97 -25.68 5.25 6.83
CA LEU A 97 -25.43 6.36 7.76
C LEU A 97 -24.18 6.23 8.64
N GLY A 98 -23.00 6.44 8.03
CA GLY A 98 -21.79 6.88 8.74
C GLY A 98 -20.53 6.29 8.13
N VAL A 99 -19.83 7.05 7.29
CA VAL A 99 -18.52 6.64 6.76
C VAL A 99 -17.48 6.74 7.87
N VAL A 100 -17.21 5.62 8.54
CA VAL A 100 -16.02 5.44 9.40
C VAL A 100 -15.06 4.54 8.65
N LEU A 101 -13.97 5.13 8.13
CA LEU A 101 -12.90 4.36 7.50
C LEU A 101 -12.05 3.68 8.58
N TYR A 102 -12.26 2.39 8.81
CA TYR A 102 -11.37 1.57 9.63
C TYR A 102 -10.21 1.05 8.79
N PHE A 103 -9.00 1.58 9.02
CA PHE A 103 -7.77 0.95 8.54
C PHE A 103 -7.38 -0.17 9.50
N TYR A 104 -7.65 -1.42 9.13
CA TYR A 104 -7.14 -2.59 9.85
C TYR A 104 -5.70 -2.86 9.42
N PHE A 105 -4.74 -2.49 10.28
CA PHE A 105 -3.37 -3.00 10.19
C PHE A 105 -3.30 -4.33 10.93
N ILE A 106 -3.16 -5.44 10.20
CA ILE A 106 -2.82 -6.73 10.81
C ILE A 106 -1.30 -6.70 11.07
N LYS A 107 -0.92 -6.73 12.36
CA LYS A 107 0.46 -6.82 12.84
C LYS A 107 1.05 -8.21 12.64
#